data_AF-A0A2D3RHE6-F1
#
_entry.id   AF-A0A2D3RHE6-F1
#
_cell.length_a   1.000
_cell.length_b   1.000
_cell.length_c   1.000
_cell.angle_alpha   90.00
_cell.angle_beta   90.00
_cell.angle_gamma   90.00
#
_symmetry.space_group_name_H-M   'P 1'
#
loop_
_entity.id
_entity.type
_entity.pdbx_description
1 polymer ?
#
loop_
_entity_poly.entity_id
_entity_poly.type
_entity_poly.pdbx_seq_one_letter_code
_entity_poly.pdbx_strand_id
1 'polypeptide(L)' 'MLTLFLSLALAGDAAAATGDAQSAKEDKVVCRSEAVLGSKIPERICRTKREWKQVEEENALQLQNRSNYSRGTQNRNDP' A
#
# COMPACT_ATOMS: atom_id res chain seq x y z
N MET A 1 -52.34 3.52 -8.69
CA MET A 1 -51.04 2.82 -8.87
C MET A 1 -50.01 3.51 -7.99
N LEU A 2 -49.92 3.15 -6.70
CA LEU A 2 -49.02 3.83 -5.77
C LEU A 2 -48.65 2.91 -4.61
N THR A 3 -47.91 1.83 -4.88
CA THR A 3 -47.36 0.96 -3.84
C THR A 3 -46.17 0.18 -4.39
N LEU A 4 -44.98 0.80 -4.47
CA LEU A 4 -43.73 0.07 -4.72
C LEU A 4 -42.50 0.87 -4.24
N PHE A 5 -42.55 1.32 -2.98
CA PHE A 5 -41.36 1.82 -2.28
C PHE A 5 -41.41 1.34 -0.84
N LEU A 6 -41.04 0.08 -0.62
CA LEU A 6 -40.65 -0.35 0.71
C LEU A 6 -39.74 -1.57 0.61
N SER A 7 -38.52 -1.39 1.11
CA SER A 7 -37.60 -2.40 1.69
C SER A 7 -36.20 -2.35 1.09
N LEU A 8 -35.39 -1.40 1.54
CA LEU A 8 -33.93 -1.53 1.48
C LEU A 8 -33.31 -0.91 2.74
N ALA A 9 -33.51 -1.56 3.88
CA ALA A 9 -32.90 -1.16 5.13
C ALA A 9 -32.57 -2.39 5.97
N LEU A 10 -31.53 -3.15 5.58
CA LEU A 10 -30.80 -3.99 6.53
C LEU A 10 -29.43 -4.45 6.01
N ALA A 11 -28.39 -3.61 6.17
CA ALA A 11 -26.99 -4.04 6.10
C ALA A 11 -26.07 -2.98 6.73
N GLY A 12 -26.23 -2.70 8.04
CA GLY A 12 -25.42 -1.71 8.76
C GLY A 12 -24.40 -2.29 9.74
N ASP A 13 -24.67 -3.47 10.32
CA ASP A 13 -23.96 -3.92 11.54
C ASP A 13 -22.77 -4.85 11.30
N ALA A 14 -22.57 -5.37 10.08
CA ALA A 14 -21.45 -6.26 9.78
C ALA A 14 -20.12 -5.55 9.45
N ALA A 15 -20.16 -4.22 9.28
CA ALA A 15 -18.97 -3.43 8.91
C ALA A 15 -18.07 -3.09 10.12
N ALA A 16 -18.65 -2.97 11.33
CA ALA A 16 -17.88 -2.58 12.51
C ALA A 16 -16.93 -3.69 13.00
N ALA A 17 -17.40 -4.94 13.05
CA ALA A 17 -16.60 -6.07 13.52
C ALA A 17 -15.44 -6.45 12.58
N THR A 18 -15.53 -6.09 11.30
CA THR A 18 -14.48 -6.37 10.31
C THR A 18 -13.38 -5.30 10.32
N GLY A 19 -13.71 -4.04 10.66
CA GLY A 19 -12.74 -2.95 10.79
C GLY A 19 -11.72 -3.16 11.91
N ASP A 20 -12.18 -3.55 13.10
CA ASP A 20 -11.28 -3.77 14.26
C ASP A 20 -10.31 -4.94 14.05
N ALA A 21 -10.79 -6.04 13.44
CA ALA A 21 -9.95 -7.19 13.13
C ALA A 21 -8.92 -6.89 12.02
N GLN A 22 -9.23 -5.96 11.11
CA GLN A 22 -8.31 -5.51 10.07
C GLN A 22 -7.24 -4.60 10.67
N SER A 23 -7.64 -3.63 11.51
CA SER A 23 -6.72 -2.72 12.20
C SER A 23 -5.70 -3.49 13.07
N ALA A 24 -6.16 -4.46 13.86
CA ALA A 24 -5.30 -5.28 14.70
C ALA A 24 -4.25 -6.11 13.91
N LYS A 25 -4.55 -6.47 12.65
CA LYS A 25 -3.59 -7.17 11.78
C LYS A 25 -2.53 -6.22 11.21
N GLU A 26 -2.87 -4.95 11.02
CA GLU A 26 -2.00 -3.93 10.45
C GLU A 26 -0.97 -3.41 11.46
N ASP A 27 -1.32 -3.42 12.75
CA ASP A 27 -0.42 -3.03 13.86
C ASP A 27 0.63 -4.10 14.21
N LYS A 28 0.54 -5.30 13.60
CA LYS A 28 1.51 -6.36 13.86
C LYS A 28 2.91 -5.95 13.38
N VAL A 29 3.88 -5.95 14.29
CA VAL A 29 5.30 -5.71 13.99
C VAL A 29 5.92 -6.92 13.28
N VAL A 30 6.63 -6.65 12.18
CA VAL A 30 7.38 -7.60 11.37
C VAL A 30 8.81 -7.07 11.20
N CYS A 31 9.80 -7.89 11.55
CA CYS A 31 11.20 -7.57 11.34
C CYS A 31 11.72 -8.20 10.04
N ARG A 32 12.38 -7.41 9.21
CA ARG A 32 13.02 -7.84 7.96
C ARG A 32 14.51 -7.48 8.00
N SER A 33 15.34 -8.25 7.30
CA SER A 33 16.75 -7.90 7.09
C SER A 33 16.87 -7.16 5.76
N GLU A 34 17.19 -5.87 5.81
CA GLU A 34 17.28 -5.01 4.63
C GLU A 34 18.73 -4.77 4.24
N ALA A 35 19.00 -4.79 2.94
CA ALA A 35 20.31 -4.46 2.39
C ALA A 35 20.46 -2.93 2.34
N VAL A 36 21.39 -2.38 3.12
CA VAL A 36 21.65 -0.94 3.17
C VAL A 36 22.73 -0.58 2.16
N LEU A 37 22.46 0.45 1.34
CA LEU A 37 23.43 0.95 0.38
C LEU A 37 24.71 1.43 1.09
N GLY A 38 25.87 1.04 0.56
CA GLY A 38 27.17 1.41 1.15
C GLY A 38 27.62 0.50 2.30
N SER A 39 26.82 -0.49 2.71
CA SER A 39 27.20 -1.52 3.68
C SER A 39 27.11 -2.91 3.05
N LYS A 40 28.03 -3.82 3.44
CA LYS A 40 27.93 -5.25 3.12
C LYS A 40 27.16 -6.05 4.18
N ILE A 41 26.87 -5.42 5.31
CA ILE A 41 26.18 -6.05 6.44
C ILE A 41 24.72 -5.58 6.38
N PRO A 42 23.75 -6.50 6.26
CA PRO A 42 22.34 -6.15 6.26
C PRO A 42 21.89 -5.71 7.65
N GLU A 43 20.98 -4.75 7.70
CA GLU A 43 20.41 -4.23 8.93
C GLU A 43 19.05 -4.86 9.21
N ARG A 44 18.76 -5.15 10.48
CA ARG A 44 17.46 -5.71 10.88
C ARG A 44 16.50 -4.59 11.26
N ILE A 45 15.49 -4.36 10.44
CA ILE A 45 14.51 -3.28 10.60
C ILE A 45 13.17 -3.89 10.99
N CYS A 46 12.57 -3.42 12.08
CA CYS A 46 11.26 -3.85 12.54
C CYS A 46 10.25 -2.73 12.36
N ARG A 47 9.16 -3.01 11.64
CA ARG A 47 8.06 -2.07 11.40
C ARG A 47 6.72 -2.78 11.47
N THR A 48 5.63 -2.04 11.68
CA THR A 48 4.27 -2.55 11.56
C THR A 48 3.98 -2.94 10.10
N LYS A 49 2.99 -3.80 9.86
CA LYS A 49 2.58 -4.13 8.48
C LYS A 49 2.13 -2.90 7.71
N ARG A 50 1.46 -1.96 8.39
CA ARG A 50 1.04 -0.68 7.81
C ARG A 50 2.23 0.12 7.30
N GLU A 51 3.28 0.27 8.11
CA GLU A 51 4.49 1.01 7.72
C GLU A 51 5.25 0.30 6.59
N TRP A 52 5.31 -1.04 6.60
CA TRP A 52 5.91 -1.78 5.48
C TRP A 52 5.17 -1.51 4.16
N LYS A 53 3.84 -1.50 4.19
CA LYS A 53 3.02 -1.19 3.02
C LYS A 53 3.29 0.22 2.49
N GLN A 54 3.41 1.20 3.38
CA GLN A 54 3.77 2.58 3.00
C GLN A 54 5.13 2.64 2.30
N VAL A 55 6.15 1.98 2.86
CA VAL A 55 7.48 1.91 2.25
C VAL A 55 7.44 1.25 0.87
N GLU A 56 6.69 0.15 0.71
CA GLU A 56 6.54 -0.53 -0.58
C GLU A 56 5.87 0.36 -1.63
N GLU A 57 4.83 1.10 -1.25
CA GLU A 57 4.12 2.04 -2.12
C GLU A 57 5.00 3.23 -2.53
N GLU A 58 5.71 3.85 -1.59
CA GLU A 58 6.65 4.94 -1.85
C GLU A 58 7.75 4.50 -2.84
N ASN A 59 8.33 3.32 -2.64
CA ASN A 59 9.34 2.76 -3.53
C ASN A 59 8.76 2.51 -4.94
N ALA A 60 7.55 1.95 -5.04
CA ALA A 60 6.90 1.72 -6.32
C ALA A 60 6.68 3.03 -7.10
N LEU A 61 6.21 4.08 -6.42
CA LEU A 61 6.02 5.41 -7.01
C LEU A 61 7.35 6.02 -7.48
N GLN A 62 8.40 5.93 -6.67
CA GLN A 62 9.72 6.42 -7.04
C GLN A 62 10.28 5.69 -8.27
N LEU A 63 10.16 4.36 -8.31
CA LEU A 63 10.59 3.56 -9.46
C LEU A 63 9.78 3.91 -10.72
N GLN A 64 8.46 4.07 -10.59
CA GLN A 64 7.60 4.47 -11.70
C GLN A 64 7.99 5.85 -12.24
N ASN A 65 8.17 6.85 -11.37
CA ASN A 65 8.57 8.20 -11.76
C ASN A 65 9.92 8.20 -12.49
N ARG A 66 10.90 7.45 -11.98
CA ARG A 66 12.21 7.30 -12.64
C ARG A 66 12.07 6.63 -14.01
N SER A 67 11.24 5.60 -14.12
CA SER A 67 11.01 4.91 -15.39
C SER A 67 10.37 5.82 -16.45
N ASN A 68 9.41 6.66 -16.04
CA ASN A 68 8.74 7.62 -16.91
C ASN A 68 9.69 8.70 -17.39
N TYR A 69 10.53 9.24 -16.49
CA TYR A 69 11.55 10.23 -16.85
C TYR A 69 12.53 9.68 -17.91
N SER A 70 13.04 8.46 -17.71
CA SER A 70 13.97 7.82 -18.65
C SER A 70 13.38 7.61 -20.04
N ARG A 71 12.08 7.28 -20.14
CA ARG A 71 11.38 7.16 -21.43
C ARG A 71 11.18 8.51 -22.12
N GLY A 72 10.83 9.54 -21.37
CA GLY A 72 10.66 10.90 -21.90
C GLY A 72 11.94 11.49 -22.51
N THR A 73 13.12 11.13 -21.97
CA THR A 73 14.41 11.54 -22.51
C THR A 73 14.92 10.65 -23.66
N GLN A 74 14.51 9.38 -23.74
CA GLN A 74 14.88 8.49 -24.85
C GLN A 74 14.24 8.95 -26.17
N ASN A 75 12.94 9.30 -26.16
CA ASN A 75 12.22 9.77 -27.35
C ASN A 75 12.70 11.15 -27.86
N ARG A 76 13.59 11.83 -27.15
CA ARG A 76 14.21 13.10 -27.58
C ARG A 76 15.54 12.92 -28.29
N ASN A 77 16.11 11.71 -28.26
CA ASN A 77 17.38 11.37 -28.90
C ASN A 77 17.20 10.42 -30.10
N ASP A 78 15.96 10.16 -30.54
CA ASP A 78 15.71 9.50 -31.83
C ASP A 78 15.96 10.53 -32.96
N PRO A 79 16.86 10.23 -33.93
CA PRO A 79 17.19 11.12 -35.05
C PRO A 79 16.08 11.25 -36.09
#